data_AF-A0A563U513-F1
#
_entry.id   AF-A0A563U513-F1
#
_cell.length_a   1.000
_cell.length_b   1.000
_cell.length_c   1.000
_cell.angle_alpha   90.00
_cell.angle_beta   90.00
_cell.angle_gamma   90.00
#
_symmetry.space_group_name_H-M   'P 1'
#
loop_
_entity.id
_entity.type
_entity.pdbx_description
1 polymer ?
#
loop_
_entity_poly.entity_id
_entity_poly.type
_entity_poly.pdbx_seq_one_letter_code
_entity_poly.pdbx_strand_id
1 'polypeptide(L)'
;MEQQLIPADNAFQTGALTKHTLYTKYSGMLLGYIAEVVNNNKLAEQYLVDLFTELNEPQIKQLTQPGVNTFIGLQQMARKKLAAFVATLADCKPDERPKTEPIKNSYIERMNAEQQFVFCGIHYHSKTIGTLAIELDKTEDRIKQILKESFTIIRSTRDTATVHK
;
A
#
# COMPACT_ATOMS: atom_id res chain seq x y z
N MET A 1 26.07 42.92 30.81
CA MET A 1 26.27 42.98 29.36
C MET A 1 27.14 41.78 28.99
N GLU A 2 26.67 40.54 29.16
CA GLU A 2 25.68 39.84 28.30
C GLU A 2 25.97 40.01 26.82
N GLN A 3 26.73 39.07 26.23
CA GLN A 3 26.47 38.50 24.91
C GLN A 3 27.05 37.08 24.85
N GLN A 4 26.19 36.11 25.15
CA GLN A 4 26.45 34.68 24.97
C GLN A 4 26.11 34.35 23.50
N LEU A 5 27.14 34.22 22.66
CA LEU A 5 26.98 33.86 21.25
C LEU A 5 26.84 32.34 21.14
N ILE A 6 25.59 31.86 21.10
CA ILE A 6 25.27 30.48 20.76
C ILE A 6 25.25 30.40 19.22
N PRO A 7 26.10 29.59 18.55
CA PRO A 7 25.91 29.31 17.14
C PRO A 7 24.63 28.49 16.98
N ALA A 8 23.59 29.14 16.45
CA ALA A 8 22.40 28.51 15.95
C ALA A 8 22.73 27.78 14.64
N ASP A 9 23.17 26.52 14.74
CA ASP A 9 23.21 25.62 13.58
C ASP A 9 22.65 24.24 13.96
N ASN A 10 21.40 24.26 14.42
CA ASN A 10 20.60 23.06 14.63
C ASN A 10 19.17 23.26 14.11
N ALA A 11 19.06 23.95 12.97
CA ALA A 11 17.81 24.14 12.28
C ALA A 11 17.74 23.19 11.08
N PHE A 12 16.73 22.29 11.14
CA PHE A 12 16.20 21.45 10.05
C PHE A 12 16.83 20.07 9.83
N GLN A 13 16.70 19.19 10.83
CA GLN A 13 16.39 17.78 10.57
C GLN A 13 14.94 17.45 10.95
N THR A 14 13.99 18.20 10.40
CA THR A 14 12.64 17.66 10.17
C THR A 14 12.76 16.70 8.99
N GLY A 15 13.01 15.41 9.29
CA GLY A 15 13.37 14.40 8.31
C GLY A 15 12.45 14.33 7.10
N ALA A 16 12.81 15.04 6.03
CA ALA A 16 12.18 14.90 4.74
C ALA A 16 12.41 13.45 4.30
N LEU A 17 11.34 12.67 4.23
CA LEU A 17 11.41 11.31 3.68
C LEU A 17 11.84 11.43 2.23
N THR A 18 13.08 11.03 1.95
CA THR A 18 13.61 11.00 0.59
C THR A 18 13.11 9.75 -0.13
N LYS A 19 13.17 9.75 -1.46
CA LYS A 19 12.92 8.57 -2.30
C LYS A 19 13.69 7.33 -1.81
N HIS A 20 14.93 7.51 -1.37
CA HIS A 20 15.74 6.45 -0.77
C HIS A 20 15.11 5.91 0.51
N THR A 21 14.69 6.77 1.44
CA THR A 21 14.06 6.32 2.69
C THR A 21 12.73 5.60 2.45
N LEU A 22 11.93 6.05 1.48
CA LEU A 22 10.71 5.36 1.07
C LEU A 22 11.02 3.97 0.49
N TYR A 23 12.04 3.88 -0.36
CA TYR A 23 12.49 2.62 -0.94
C TYR A 23 12.94 1.64 0.15
N THR A 24 13.86 2.05 1.03
CA THR A 24 14.36 1.19 2.10
C THR A 24 13.24 0.69 3.01
N LYS A 25 12.22 1.51 3.28
CA LYS A 25 11.16 1.19 4.23
C LYS A 25 10.04 0.32 3.63
N TYR A 26 9.71 0.52 2.35
CA TYR A 26 8.50 -0.07 1.75
C TYR A 26 8.76 -1.02 0.58
N SER A 27 9.98 -1.05 0.02
CA SER A 27 10.33 -1.87 -1.17
C SER A 27 9.95 -3.34 -1.01
N GLY A 28 10.33 -3.99 0.09
CA GLY A 28 10.02 -5.42 0.30
C GLY A 28 8.52 -5.72 0.37
N MET A 29 7.75 -4.85 1.00
CA MET A 29 6.28 -5.02 1.12
C MET A 29 5.58 -4.76 -0.22
N LEU A 30 6.04 -3.75 -0.97
CA LEU A 30 5.56 -3.47 -2.32
C LEU A 30 5.94 -4.58 -3.30
N LEU A 31 7.17 -5.11 -3.22
CA LEU A 31 7.62 -6.18 -4.09
C LEU A 31 6.76 -7.44 -3.90
N GLY A 32 6.48 -7.81 -2.65
CA GLY A 32 5.58 -8.93 -2.35
C GLY A 32 4.19 -8.72 -2.98
N TYR A 33 3.61 -7.53 -2.79
CA TYR A 33 2.32 -7.18 -3.41
C TYR A 33 2.37 -7.25 -4.94
N ILE A 34 3.39 -6.67 -5.57
CA ILE A 34 3.51 -6.65 -7.03
C ILE A 34 3.70 -8.07 -7.56
N ALA A 35 4.55 -8.88 -6.91
CA ALA A 35 4.82 -10.27 -7.28
C ALA A 35 3.58 -11.14 -7.23
N GLU A 36 2.72 -10.97 -6.21
CA GLU A 36 1.41 -11.65 -6.14
C GLU A 36 0.50 -11.27 -7.32
N VAL A 37 0.59 -10.04 -7.82
CA VAL A 37 -0.24 -9.57 -8.96
C VAL A 37 0.30 -10.06 -10.30
N VAL A 38 1.61 -9.96 -10.55
CA VAL A 38 2.20 -10.29 -11.86
C VAL A 38 2.61 -11.76 -11.99
N ASN A 39 2.63 -12.53 -10.90
CA ASN A 39 3.07 -13.93 -10.84
C ASN A 39 4.43 -14.19 -11.51
N ASN A 40 5.31 -13.19 -11.50
CA ASN A 40 6.65 -13.24 -12.07
C ASN A 40 7.59 -12.30 -11.30
N ASN A 41 8.53 -12.88 -10.54
CA ASN A 41 9.41 -12.10 -9.66
C ASN A 41 10.31 -11.11 -10.41
N LYS A 42 10.85 -11.49 -11.58
CA LYS A 42 11.71 -10.58 -12.36
C LYS A 42 10.95 -9.37 -12.87
N LEU A 43 9.72 -9.62 -13.33
CA LEU A 43 8.83 -8.55 -13.77
C LEU A 43 8.41 -7.67 -12.60
N ALA A 44 8.16 -8.26 -11.42
CA ALA A 44 7.80 -7.53 -10.21
C ALA A 44 8.93 -6.59 -9.72
N GLU A 45 10.18 -7.05 -9.76
CA GLU A 45 11.36 -6.23 -9.45
C GLU A 45 11.47 -5.06 -10.41
N GLN A 46 11.30 -5.29 -11.70
CA GLN A 46 11.32 -4.23 -12.71
C GLN A 46 10.23 -3.19 -12.46
N TYR A 47 9.01 -3.63 -12.14
CA TYR A 47 7.91 -2.73 -11.76
C TYR A 47 8.22 -1.89 -10.53
N LEU A 48 8.85 -2.50 -9.52
CA LEU A 48 9.25 -1.79 -8.32
C LEU A 48 10.28 -0.71 -8.65
N VAL A 49 11.30 -1.05 -9.45
CA VAL A 49 12.32 -0.09 -9.90
C VAL A 49 11.67 1.04 -10.68
N ASP A 50 10.79 0.75 -11.63
CA ASP A 50 10.14 1.78 -12.44
C ASP A 50 9.23 2.68 -11.58
N LEU A 51 8.49 2.11 -10.63
CA LEU A 51 7.64 2.85 -9.69
C LEU A 51 8.47 3.87 -8.89
N PHE A 52 9.58 3.41 -8.30
CA PHE A 52 10.43 4.31 -7.54
C PHE A 52 11.21 5.27 -8.44
N THR A 53 11.58 4.86 -9.65
CA THR A 53 12.27 5.73 -10.61
C THR A 53 11.40 6.92 -11.00
N GLU A 54 10.12 6.69 -11.28
CA GLU A 54 9.15 7.71 -11.67
C GLU A 54 8.61 8.57 -10.51
N LEU A 55 8.94 8.23 -9.25
CA LEU A 55 8.55 9.05 -8.10
C LEU A 55 9.21 10.42 -8.17
N ASN A 56 8.38 11.44 -8.39
CA ASN A 56 8.79 12.84 -8.42
C ASN A 56 8.56 13.52 -7.06
N GLU A 57 9.28 14.60 -6.78
CA GLU A 57 9.15 15.38 -5.54
C GLU A 57 7.70 15.73 -5.12
N PRO A 58 6.79 16.18 -6.01
CA PRO A 58 5.41 16.46 -5.61
C PRO A 58 4.67 15.21 -5.12
N GLN A 59 4.94 14.04 -5.72
CA GLN A 59 4.34 12.77 -5.30
C GLN A 59 4.91 12.32 -3.95
N ILE A 60 6.22 12.48 -3.74
CA ILE A 60 6.86 12.21 -2.46
C ILE A 60 6.24 13.09 -1.37
N LYS A 61 6.07 14.40 -1.62
CA LYS A 61 5.40 15.31 -0.68
C LYS A 61 3.99 14.83 -0.34
N GLN A 62 3.17 14.47 -1.34
CA GLN A 62 1.83 13.94 -1.13
C GLN A 62 1.81 12.66 -0.28
N LEU A 63 2.72 11.71 -0.54
CA LEU A 63 2.83 10.46 0.20
C LEU A 63 3.28 10.63 1.66
N THR A 64 3.90 11.78 1.96
CA THR A 64 4.46 12.11 3.28
C THR A 64 3.61 13.11 4.05
N GLN A 65 2.44 13.50 3.53
CA GLN A 65 1.54 14.41 4.23
C GLN A 65 1.03 13.80 5.54
N PRO A 66 0.89 14.62 6.59
CA PRO A 66 0.32 14.16 7.86
C PRO A 66 -1.10 13.61 7.64
N GLY A 67 -1.38 12.44 8.20
CA GLY A 67 -2.65 11.72 8.02
C GLY A 67 -2.72 10.80 6.79
N VAL A 68 -1.73 10.85 5.89
CA VAL A 68 -1.64 9.94 4.75
C VAL A 68 -0.87 8.69 5.14
N ASN A 69 -1.45 7.51 4.89
CA ASN A 69 -0.72 6.26 4.99
C ASN A 69 0.17 6.10 3.74
N THR A 70 1.46 6.42 3.89
CA THR A 70 2.48 6.36 2.83
C THR A 70 2.50 5.02 2.09
N PHE A 71 2.33 3.90 2.80
CA PHE A 71 2.32 2.58 2.16
C PHE A 71 1.11 2.41 1.25
N ILE A 72 -0.09 2.80 1.71
CA ILE A 72 -1.31 2.73 0.91
C ILE A 72 -1.17 3.60 -0.35
N GLY A 73 -0.58 4.79 -0.22
CA GLY A 73 -0.33 5.65 -1.37
C GLY A 73 0.59 5.00 -2.40
N LEU A 74 1.72 4.41 -1.97
CA LEU A 74 2.63 3.68 -2.86
C LEU A 74 1.96 2.47 -3.50
N GLN A 75 1.17 1.73 -2.73
CA GLN A 75 0.43 0.55 -3.22
C GLN A 75 -0.59 0.95 -4.31
N GLN A 76 -1.25 2.10 -4.17
CA GLN A 76 -2.16 2.61 -5.20
C GLN A 76 -1.44 3.03 -6.47
N MET A 77 -0.28 3.69 -6.35
CA MET A 77 0.53 4.02 -7.52
C MET A 77 0.96 2.76 -8.27
N ALA A 78 1.43 1.73 -7.54
CA ALA A 78 1.75 0.43 -8.12
C ALA A 78 0.53 -0.20 -8.82
N ARG A 79 -0.64 -0.19 -8.18
CA ARG A 79 -1.87 -0.74 -8.74
C ARG A 79 -2.32 -0.02 -10.01
N LYS A 80 -2.26 1.32 -10.05
CA LYS A 80 -2.59 2.12 -11.23
C LYS A 80 -1.67 1.79 -12.40
N LYS A 81 -0.37 1.65 -12.12
CA LYS A 81 0.63 1.29 -13.14
C LYS A 81 0.42 -0.11 -13.69
N LEU A 82 0.16 -1.08 -12.81
CA LEU A 82 -0.17 -2.46 -13.19
C LEU A 82 -1.46 -2.53 -14.01
N ALA A 83 -2.49 -1.77 -13.64
CA ALA A 83 -3.75 -1.73 -14.39
C ALA A 83 -3.55 -1.14 -15.79
N ALA A 84 -2.79 -0.04 -15.92
CA ALA A 84 -2.46 0.55 -17.21
C ALA A 84 -1.67 -0.42 -18.10
N PHE A 85 -0.71 -1.15 -17.52
CA PHE A 85 0.06 -2.14 -18.24
C PHE A 85 -0.79 -3.31 -18.75
N VAL A 86 -1.64 -3.86 -17.89
CA VAL A 86 -2.54 -4.95 -18.27
C VAL A 86 -3.50 -4.50 -19.39
N ALA A 87 -3.98 -3.25 -19.34
CA ALA A 87 -4.77 -2.68 -20.43
C ALA A 87 -3.97 -2.58 -21.74
N THR A 88 -2.73 -2.07 -21.71
CA THR A 88 -1.89 -1.99 -22.91
C THR A 88 -1.50 -3.37 -23.48
N LEU A 89 -1.30 -4.38 -22.63
CA LEU A 89 -1.08 -5.76 -23.10
C LEU A 89 -2.33 -6.33 -23.77
N ALA A 90 -3.52 -6.02 -23.26
CA ALA A 90 -4.79 -6.44 -23.84
C ALA A 90 -4.99 -5.85 -25.25
N ASP A 91 -4.53 -4.62 -25.49
CA ASP A 91 -4.58 -3.97 -26.81
C ASP A 91 -3.56 -4.54 -27.81
N CYS A 92 -2.42 -5.06 -27.33
CA CYS A 92 -1.37 -5.60 -28.21
C CYS A 92 -1.54 -7.10 -28.53
N LYS A 93 -2.27 -7.86 -27.71
CA LYS A 93 -2.51 -9.30 -27.90
C LYS A 93 -3.90 -9.71 -27.41
N PRO A 94 -4.93 -9.72 -28.28
CA PRO A 94 -6.31 -10.02 -27.87
C PRO A 94 -6.53 -11.47 -27.39
N ASP A 95 -5.64 -12.40 -27.75
CA ASP A 95 -5.70 -13.83 -27.38
C ASP A 95 -4.91 -14.20 -26.11
N GLU A 96 -3.96 -13.35 -25.68
CA GLU A 96 -3.22 -13.54 -24.43
C GLU A 96 -3.82 -12.65 -23.33
N ARG A 97 -5.15 -12.59 -23.21
CA ARG A 97 -5.75 -11.97 -22.02
C ARG A 97 -5.16 -12.70 -20.81
N PRO A 98 -4.36 -12.05 -19.93
CA PRO A 98 -4.32 -12.53 -18.57
C PRO A 98 -5.78 -12.49 -18.16
N LYS A 99 -6.36 -13.62 -17.75
CA LYS A 99 -7.65 -13.57 -17.07
C LYS A 99 -7.40 -12.66 -15.87
N THR A 100 -7.71 -11.38 -16.00
CA THR A 100 -7.93 -10.49 -14.88
C THR A 100 -9.22 -10.97 -14.25
N GLU A 101 -9.18 -12.18 -13.69
CA GLU A 101 -10.07 -12.49 -12.61
C GLU A 101 -9.86 -11.35 -11.60
N PRO A 102 -10.95 -10.70 -11.15
CA PRO A 102 -10.85 -9.64 -10.17
C PRO A 102 -9.99 -10.22 -9.05
N ILE A 103 -8.81 -9.63 -8.81
CA ILE A 103 -7.77 -10.12 -7.91
C ILE A 103 -8.46 -10.82 -6.75
N LYS A 104 -8.61 -12.15 -6.85
CA LYS A 104 -9.38 -12.92 -5.87
C LYS A 104 -8.43 -13.05 -4.72
N ASN A 105 -8.43 -12.00 -3.92
CA ASN A 105 -7.67 -11.97 -2.70
C ASN A 105 -8.35 -13.01 -1.82
N SER A 106 -7.83 -14.24 -1.83
CA SER A 106 -8.41 -15.39 -1.13
C SER A 106 -8.60 -15.12 0.36
N TYR A 107 -7.87 -14.13 0.89
CA TYR A 107 -8.06 -13.60 2.23
C TYR A 107 -9.37 -12.82 2.40
N ILE A 108 -9.78 -12.03 1.41
CA ILE A 108 -11.04 -11.26 1.42
C ILE A 108 -12.25 -12.21 1.39
N GLU A 109 -12.19 -13.30 0.61
CA GLU A 109 -13.25 -14.32 0.58
C GLU A 109 -13.48 -14.99 1.95
N ARG A 110 -12.46 -14.98 2.83
CA ARG A 110 -12.53 -15.50 4.20
C ARG A 110 -13.00 -14.47 5.24
N MET A 111 -13.08 -13.20 4.86
CA MET A 111 -13.60 -12.13 5.71
C MET A 111 -15.13 -12.08 5.62
N ASN A 112 -15.79 -11.70 6.71
CA ASN A 112 -17.23 -11.38 6.67
C ASN A 112 -17.48 -10.01 6.00
N ALA A 113 -18.74 -9.68 5.70
CA ALA A 113 -19.08 -8.45 4.96
C ALA A 113 -18.57 -7.15 5.62
N GLU A 114 -18.62 -7.04 6.95
CA GLU A 114 -18.09 -5.87 7.67
C GLU A 114 -16.57 -5.77 7.59
N GLN A 115 -15.87 -6.90 7.78
CA GLN A 115 -14.42 -6.98 7.65
C GLN A 115 -13.97 -6.65 6.23
N GLN A 116 -14.65 -7.19 5.21
CA GLN A 116 -14.41 -6.85 3.81
C GLN A 116 -14.61 -5.36 3.56
N PHE A 117 -15.69 -4.77 4.08
CA PHE A 117 -15.99 -3.35 3.89
C PHE A 117 -14.92 -2.45 4.52
N VAL A 118 -14.52 -2.72 5.77
CA VAL A 118 -13.47 -1.95 6.45
C VAL A 118 -12.11 -2.16 5.78
N PHE A 119 -11.74 -3.40 5.49
CA PHE A 119 -10.46 -3.73 4.85
C PHE A 119 -10.36 -3.12 3.45
N CYS A 120 -11.41 -3.26 2.63
CA CYS A 120 -11.47 -2.63 1.31
C CYS A 120 -11.49 -1.11 1.40
N GLY A 121 -12.27 -0.56 2.34
CA GLY A 121 -12.34 0.86 2.61
C GLY A 121 -10.96 1.46 2.85
N ILE A 122 -10.16 0.85 3.73
CA ILE A 122 -8.81 1.35 4.05
C ILE A 122 -7.83 1.07 2.92
N HIS A 123 -7.71 -0.19 2.49
CA HIS A 123 -6.60 -0.62 1.62
C HIS A 123 -6.85 -0.38 0.12
N TYR A 124 -8.11 -0.39 -0.32
CA TYR A 124 -8.46 -0.23 -1.73
C TYR A 124 -9.05 1.15 -2.04
N HIS A 125 -9.74 1.77 -1.07
CA HIS A 125 -10.42 3.05 -1.25
C HIS A 125 -9.80 4.20 -0.43
N SER A 126 -8.73 3.98 0.34
CA SER A 126 -8.07 5.01 1.16
C SER A 126 -8.98 5.77 2.13
N LYS A 127 -10.09 5.16 2.56
CA LYS A 127 -10.96 5.75 3.57
C LYS A 127 -10.24 5.80 4.90
N THR A 128 -10.49 6.87 5.66
CA THR A 128 -9.98 6.99 7.02
C THR A 128 -10.84 6.17 7.98
N ILE A 129 -10.29 5.85 9.15
CA ILE A 129 -11.03 5.18 10.23
C ILE A 129 -12.26 6.00 10.63
N GLY A 130 -12.13 7.33 10.73
CA GLY A 130 -13.25 8.22 11.04
C GLY A 130 -14.33 8.21 9.94
N THR A 131 -13.95 8.18 8.66
CA THR A 131 -14.90 8.03 7.56
C THR A 131 -15.67 6.71 7.66
N LEU A 132 -14.98 5.60 7.93
CA LEU A 132 -15.60 4.29 8.08
C LEU A 132 -16.47 4.17 9.34
N ALA A 133 -16.09 4.84 10.42
CA ALA A 133 -16.85 4.92 11.65
C ALA A 133 -18.22 5.57 11.40
N ILE A 134 -18.25 6.65 10.63
CA ILE A 134 -19.50 7.32 10.21
C ILE A 134 -20.32 6.42 9.27
N GLU A 135 -19.69 5.81 8.26
CA GLU A 135 -20.39 4.98 7.28
C GLU A 135 -21.02 3.71 7.87
N LEU A 136 -20.42 3.15 8.92
CA LEU A 136 -20.90 1.93 9.59
C LEU A 136 -21.66 2.21 10.90
N ASP A 137 -21.86 3.48 11.25
CA ASP A 137 -22.47 3.90 12.52
C ASP A 137 -21.80 3.23 13.75
N LYS A 138 -20.46 3.26 13.77
CA LYS A 138 -19.62 2.60 14.80
C LYS A 138 -18.57 3.55 15.32
N THR A 139 -18.02 3.23 16.49
CA THR A 139 -16.88 3.98 17.04
C THR A 139 -15.60 3.65 16.26
N GLU A 140 -14.65 4.60 16.24
CA GLU A 140 -13.33 4.36 15.62
C GLU A 140 -12.60 3.16 16.25
N ASP A 141 -12.77 2.94 17.56
CA ASP A 141 -12.24 1.78 18.26
C ASP A 141 -12.77 0.47 17.68
N ARG A 142 -14.07 0.43 17.37
CA ARG A 142 -14.67 -0.75 16.74
C ARG A 142 -14.14 -0.96 15.32
N ILE A 143 -13.94 0.09 14.54
CA ILE A 143 -13.32 0.00 13.20
C ILE A 143 -11.88 -0.53 13.28
N LYS A 144 -11.08 -0.04 14.25
CA LYS A 144 -9.72 -0.56 14.52
C LYS A 144 -9.75 -2.04 14.89
N GLN A 145 -10.73 -2.46 15.69
CA GLN A 145 -10.90 -3.86 16.05
C GLN A 145 -11.23 -4.74 14.82
N ILE A 146 -12.19 -4.33 13.99
CA ILE A 146 -12.57 -5.04 12.76
C ILE A 146 -11.37 -5.15 11.80
N LEU A 147 -10.58 -4.08 11.68
CA LEU A 147 -9.35 -4.09 10.88
C LEU A 147 -8.32 -5.09 11.44
N LYS A 148 -8.14 -5.13 12.76
CA LYS A 148 -7.23 -6.10 13.41
C LYS A 148 -7.68 -7.54 13.18
N GLU A 149 -8.98 -7.82 13.30
CA GLU A 149 -9.56 -9.14 12.98
C GLU A 149 -9.29 -9.54 11.53
N SER A 150 -9.42 -8.58 10.59
CA SER A 150 -9.11 -8.79 9.18
C SER A 150 -7.63 -9.18 8.96
N PHE A 151 -6.70 -8.54 9.67
CA PHE A 151 -5.28 -8.91 9.65
C PHE A 151 -5.00 -10.28 10.25
N THR A 152 -5.72 -10.69 11.30
CA THR A 152 -5.60 -12.03 11.88
C THR A 152 -5.94 -13.09 10.84
N ILE A 153 -7.01 -12.91 10.07
CA ILE A 153 -7.42 -13.83 9.00
C ILE A 153 -6.33 -13.95 7.92
N ILE A 154 -5.75 -12.83 7.49
CA ILE A 154 -4.65 -12.81 6.51
C ILE A 154 -3.44 -13.59 7.06
N ARG A 155 -3.05 -13.34 8.32
CA ARG A 155 -1.88 -13.96 8.93
C ARG A 155 -2.06 -15.47 9.12
N SER A 156 -3.20 -15.91 9.67
CA SER A 156 -3.49 -17.34 9.86
C SER A 156 -3.56 -18.12 8.54
N THR A 157 -3.93 -17.46 7.45
CA THR A 157 -3.94 -18.09 6.13
C THR A 157 -2.53 -18.25 5.56
N ARG A 158 -1.58 -17.38 5.92
CA ARG A 158 -0.16 -17.54 5.55
C ARG A 158 0.51 -18.69 6.30
N ASP A 159 0.24 -18.84 7.59
CA ASP A 159 0.81 -19.92 8.40
C ASP A 159 0.33 -21.31 7.94
N THR A 160 -0.93 -21.43 7.52
CA THR A 160 -1.50 -22.69 7.03
C THR A 160 -1.03 -23.08 5.62
N ALA A 161 -0.67 -22.12 4.78
CA ALA A 161 -0.10 -22.38 3.45
C ALA A 161 1.33 -22.96 3.49
N THR A 162 2.08 -22.74 4.57
CA THR A 162 3.43 -23.30 4.78
C THR A 162 3.46 -24.74 5.27
N VAL A 163 2.33 -25.29 5.74
CA VAL A 163 2.27 -26.64 6.35
C VAL A 163 1.97 -27.74 5.31
N HIS A 164 1.62 -27.38 4.08
CA HIS A 164 1.39 -28.34 2.98
C HIS A 164 2.44 -28.15 1.88
N LYS A 165 3.66 -28.63 2.12
CA LYS A 165 4.66 -28.86 1.08
C LYS A 165 5.44 -30.14 1.37
#